data_AF-A0A1F6SXU4-F1
#
_entry.id   AF-A0A1F6SXU4-F1
#
_cell.length_a   1.000
_cell.length_b   1.000
_cell.length_c   1.000
_cell.angle_alpha   90.00
_cell.angle_beta   90.00
_cell.angle_gamma   90.00
#
_symmetry.space_group_name_H-M   'P 1'
#
loop_
_entity.id
_entity.type
_entity.pdbx_description
1 polymer ?
#
loop_
_entity_poly.entity_id
_entity_poly.type
_entity_poly.pdbx_seq_one_letter_code
_entity_poly.pdbx_strand_id
1 'polypeptide(L)' 'MKKFLAGFLIGAILAFPLGINFGRDAPLLSNPLEAKPDIPDKVLERTGELVEGAKEALHEATKPIGDKLKK' A
#
# COMPACT_ATOMS: atom_id res chain seq x y z
N MET A 1 21.32 -5.61 -8.16
CA MET A 1 21.12 -7.03 -7.77
C MET A 1 20.54 -7.16 -6.36
N LYS A 2 21.28 -6.87 -5.27
CA LYS A 2 20.78 -7.10 -3.89
C LYS A 2 19.50 -6.33 -3.54
N LYS A 3 19.41 -5.05 -3.90
CA LYS A 3 18.20 -4.22 -3.67
C LYS A 3 16.99 -4.69 -4.49
N PHE A 4 17.24 -5.14 -5.72
CA PHE A 4 16.21 -5.72 -6.58
C PHE A 4 15.67 -7.02 -5.99
N LEU A 5 16.55 -7.92 -5.54
CA LEU A 5 16.15 -9.18 -4.93
C LEU A 5 15.38 -8.97 -3.63
N ALA A 6 15.80 -8.01 -2.79
CA ALA A 6 15.05 -7.64 -1.59
C ALA A 6 13.66 -7.09 -1.94
N GLY A 7 13.56 -6.18 -2.91
CA GLY A 7 12.27 -5.67 -3.38
C GLY A 7 11.38 -6.75 -3.98
N PHE A 8 11.96 -7.69 -4.73
CA PHE A 8 11.25 -8.84 -5.30
C PHE A 8 10.70 -9.77 -4.21
N LEU A 9 11.51 -10.09 -3.18
CA LEU A 9 11.06 -10.94 -2.08
C LEU A 9 9.94 -10.27 -1.26
N ILE A 10 10.07 -8.98 -0.96
CA ILE A 10 9.02 -8.21 -0.28
C ILE A 10 7.76 -8.18 -1.14
N GLY A 11 7.91 -7.89 -2.43
CA GLY A 11 6.80 -7.89 -3.40
C GLY A 11 6.10 -9.24 -3.48
N ALA A 12 6.84 -10.34 -3.52
CA ALA A 12 6.29 -11.70 -3.54
C ALA A 12 5.53 -12.03 -2.24
N ILE A 13 6.07 -11.66 -1.08
CA ILE A 13 5.42 -11.88 0.23
C ILE A 13 4.10 -11.12 0.33
N LEU A 14 4.03 -9.90 -0.23
CA LEU A 14 2.80 -9.09 -0.24
C LEU A 14 1.81 -9.53 -1.31
N ALA A 15 2.29 -9.90 -2.50
CA ALA A 15 1.44 -10.31 -3.61
C ALA A 15 0.78 -11.68 -3.39
N PHE A 16 1.45 -12.61 -2.71
CA PHE A 16 0.95 -13.96 -2.47
C PHE A 16 -0.39 -14.01 -1.68
N PRO A 17 -0.53 -13.37 -0.50
CA PRO A 17 -1.80 -13.35 0.24
C PRO A 17 -2.89 -12.55 -0.48
N LEU A 18 -2.54 -11.51 -1.25
CA LEU A 18 -3.51 -10.74 -2.02
C LEU A 18 -4.04 -11.54 -3.22
N GLY A 19 -3.15 -12.20 -3.96
CA GLY A 19 -3.51 -13.05 -5.10
C GLY A 19 -4.37 -14.25 -4.69
N ILE A 20 -4.04 -14.91 -3.58
CA ILE A 20 -4.82 -16.04 -3.06
C ILE A 20 -6.22 -15.62 -2.63
N ASN A 21 -6.40 -14.43 -2.05
CA ASN A 21 -7.72 -13.99 -1.59
C ASN A 21 -8.60 -13.42 -2.71
N PHE A 22 -8.01 -12.77 -3.72
CA PHE A 22 -8.79 -12.16 -4.81
C PHE A 22 -9.06 -13.12 -5.98
N GLY A 23 -8.15 -14.06 -6.26
CA GLY A 23 -8.24 -14.93 -7.45
C GLY A 23 -8.69 -16.37 -7.19
N ARG A 24 -8.95 -16.78 -5.95
CA ARG A 24 -9.20 -18.20 -5.57
C ARG A 24 -10.26 -18.90 -6.41
N ASP A 25 -11.33 -18.19 -6.73
CA ASP A 25 -12.49 -18.72 -7.46
C ASP A 25 -12.58 -18.18 -8.90
N ALA A 26 -11.57 -17.43 -9.35
CA ALA A 26 -11.53 -16.83 -10.67
C ALA A 26 -10.73 -17.71 -11.66
N PRO A 27 -11.14 -17.80 -12.94
CA PRO A 27 -10.34 -18.46 -13.97
C PRO A 27 -8.91 -17.92 -14.04
N LEU A 28 -7.92 -18.79 -14.26
CA LEU A 28 -6.48 -18.45 -14.22
C LEU A 28 -6.06 -17.30 -15.15
N LEU A 29 -6.74 -17.10 -16.28
CA LEU A 29 -6.46 -16.05 -17.25
C LEU A 29 -7.51 -14.92 -17.25
N SER A 30 -8.37 -14.90 -16.25
CA SER A 30 -9.35 -13.82 -16.06
C SER A 30 -8.79 -12.73 -15.15
N ASN A 31 -9.34 -11.52 -15.25
CA ASN A 31 -9.04 -10.46 -14.31
C ASN A 31 -9.91 -10.63 -13.04
N PRO A 32 -9.33 -11.06 -11.90
CA PRO A 32 -10.11 -11.25 -10.67
C PRO A 32 -10.67 -9.93 -10.09
N LEU A 33 -10.16 -8.79 -10.54
CA LEU A 33 -10.61 -7.47 -10.09
C LEU A 33 -11.86 -6.96 -10.84
N GLU A 34 -12.21 -7.54 -12.00
CA GLU A 34 -13.47 -7.22 -12.70
C GLU A 34 -14.68 -7.78 -11.96
N ALA A 35 -14.53 -8.94 -11.31
CA ALA A 35 -15.62 -9.59 -10.57
C ALA A 35 -16.04 -8.81 -9.32
N LYS A 36 -15.22 -7.86 -8.86
CA LYS A 36 -15.43 -7.05 -7.65
C LYS A 36 -15.01 -5.60 -7.90
N PRO A 37 -15.86 -4.83 -8.61
CA PRO A 37 -15.54 -3.46 -9.02
C PRO A 37 -15.33 -2.49 -7.85
N ASP A 38 -15.72 -2.85 -6.62
CA ASP A 38 -15.54 -2.04 -5.41
C ASP A 38 -14.13 -2.17 -4.78
N ILE A 39 -13.34 -3.16 -5.20
CA ILE A 39 -12.00 -3.40 -4.64
C ILE A 39 -11.00 -2.30 -5.01
N PRO A 40 -10.88 -1.89 -6.28
CA PRO A 40 -9.97 -0.81 -6.67
C PRO A 40 -10.22 0.48 -5.87
N ASP A 41 -11.49 0.86 -5.73
CA ASP A 41 -11.89 2.07 -4.99
C ASP A 41 -11.54 1.96 -3.49
N LYS A 42 -11.81 0.82 -2.85
CA LYS A 42 -11.43 0.59 -1.44
C LYS A 42 -9.92 0.57 -1.22
N VAL A 43 -9.15 0.05 -2.19
CA VAL A 43 -7.69 0.05 -2.12
C VAL A 43 -7.16 1.49 -2.25
N LEU A 44 -7.73 2.29 -3.16
CA LEU A 44 -7.39 3.70 -3.31
C LEU A 44 -7.71 4.49 -2.03
N GLU A 45 -8.92 4.32 -1.48
CA GLU A 45 -9.35 4.97 -0.24
C GLU A 45 -8.40 4.66 0.93
N ARG A 46 -8.16 3.37 1.21
CA ARG A 46 -7.26 2.95 2.29
C ARG A 46 -5.82 3.41 2.09
N THR A 47 -5.35 3.45 0.85
CA THR A 47 -4.02 3.97 0.55
C THR A 47 -3.95 5.47 0.83
N GLY A 48 -5.00 6.22 0.49
CA GLY A 48 -5.15 7.64 0.83
C GLY A 48 -5.08 7.88 2.34
N GLU A 49 -5.89 7.16 3.12
CA GLU A 49 -5.91 7.25 4.59
C GLU A 49 -4.53 6.94 5.20
N LEU A 50 -3.84 5.91 4.71
CA LEU A 50 -2.51 5.54 5.17
C LEU A 50 -1.47 6.63 4.88
N VAL A 51 -1.52 7.24 3.69
CA VAL A 51 -0.62 8.33 3.32
C VAL A 51 -0.90 9.58 4.15
N GLU A 52 -2.16 9.88 4.41
CA GLU A 52 -2.56 11.02 5.24
C GLU A 52 -2.10 10.84 6.69
N GLY A 53 -2.37 9.68 7.30
CA GLY A 53 -1.89 9.36 8.65
C GLY A 53 -0.36 9.36 8.75
N ALA A 54 0.35 8.89 7.72
CA ALA A 54 1.81 8.97 7.66
C ALA A 54 2.30 10.42 7.58
N LYS A 55 1.64 11.26 6.78
CA LYS A 55 1.95 12.69 6.68
C LYS A 55 1.71 13.41 8.01
N GLU A 56 0.61 13.10 8.71
CA GLU A 56 0.31 13.65 10.03
C GLU A 56 1.36 13.24 11.06
N ALA A 57 1.69 11.95 11.14
CA ALA A 57 2.72 11.45 12.05
C ALA A 57 4.09 12.10 11.78
N LEU A 58 4.46 12.26 10.52
CA LEU A 58 5.68 12.98 10.14
C LEU A 58 5.62 14.47 10.49
N HIS A 59 4.46 15.10 10.31
CA HIS A 59 4.26 16.51 10.65
C HIS A 59 4.38 16.75 12.16
N GLU A 60 3.77 15.90 12.99
CA GLU A 60 3.89 15.97 14.45
C GLU A 60 5.32 15.72 14.90
N ALA A 61 6.01 14.73 14.35
CA ALA A 61 7.40 14.43 14.69
C ALA A 61 8.36 15.58 14.32
N THR A 62 8.05 16.33 13.26
CA THR A 62 8.90 17.43 12.76
C THR A 62 8.52 18.81 13.31
N LYS A 63 7.33 18.96 13.90
CA LYS A 63 6.83 20.20 14.53
C LYS A 63 7.81 20.83 15.55
N PRO A 64 8.40 20.07 16.50
CA PRO A 64 9.34 20.63 17.48
C PRO A 64 10.62 21.19 16.85
N ILE A 65 11.04 20.63 15.71
CA ILE A 65 12.20 21.11 14.94
C ILE A 65 11.79 22.36 14.15
N GLY A 66 10.62 22.36 13.52
CA GLY A 66 10.08 23.51 12.80
C GLY A 66 9.89 24.73 13.70
N ASP A 67 9.37 24.55 14.91
CA ASP A 67 9.14 25.65 15.87
C ASP A 67 10.46 26.25 16.39
N LYS A 68 11.51 25.43 16.53
CA LYS A 68 12.87 25.90 16.85
C LYS A 68 13.53 26.69 15.73
N LEU A 69 13.17 26.42 14.47
CA LEU A 69 13.72 27.11 13.29
C LEU A 69 12.99 28.42 12.97
N LYS A 70 11.76 28.60 13.47
CA LYS A 70 10.95 29.81 13.29
C LYS A 70 11.19 30.88 14.37
N LYS A 71 12.01 30.58 15.38
CA LYS A 71 12.33 31.45 16.51
C LYS A 71 13.76 31.97 16.38
#